data_AF-A0A8T2RJL6-F1
#
_entry.id   AF-A0A8T2RJL6-F1
#
_cell.length_a   1.000
_cell.length_b   1.000
_cell.length_c   1.000
_cell.angle_alpha   90.00
_cell.angle_beta   90.00
_cell.angle_gamma   90.00
#
_symmetry.space_group_name_H-M   'P 1'
#
loop_
_entity.id
_entity.type
_entity.pdbx_description
1 polymer ?
#
loop_
_entity_poly.entity_id
_entity_poly.type
_entity_poly.pdbx_seq_one_letter_code
_entity_poly.pdbx_strand_id
1 'polypeptide(L)'
;MGPAHTENEVEPEIDHGTLRRFLRARSLNVEKALKSLREHLKWMQVFKPNGFIDESNMKSELAKKKIWLSYWGAFGYPIGVLLAQKHRTSDRDLDEFICKRYTIHHAFMWSGIQD
;
A
#
# COMPACT_ATOMS: atom_id res chain seq x y z
N MET A 1 -40.62 5.26 -20.58
CA MET A 1 -39.67 4.23 -20.13
C MET A 1 -38.30 4.89 -20.02
N GLY A 2 -38.00 5.55 -18.89
CA GLY A 2 -36.69 6.16 -18.67
C GLY A 2 -35.71 5.11 -18.15
N PRO A 3 -34.40 5.17 -18.47
CA PRO A 3 -33.47 4.18 -17.98
C PRO A 3 -33.26 4.38 -16.47
N ALA A 4 -33.49 3.30 -15.73
CA ALA A 4 -33.12 3.17 -14.34
C ALA A 4 -31.60 3.08 -14.26
N HIS A 5 -30.94 4.17 -13.88
CA HIS A 5 -29.58 4.15 -13.38
C HIS A 5 -29.59 4.65 -11.96
N THR A 6 -29.60 3.72 -11.01
CA THR A 6 -29.07 3.91 -9.65
C THR A 6 -28.72 2.53 -9.14
N GLU A 7 -27.72 1.90 -9.79
CA GLU A 7 -26.87 1.00 -9.03
C GLU A 7 -26.18 1.89 -7.99
N ASN A 8 -26.54 1.70 -6.73
CA ASN A 8 -25.88 2.34 -5.61
C ASN A 8 -24.42 1.84 -5.60
N GLU A 9 -23.54 2.55 -6.32
CA GLU A 9 -22.11 2.45 -6.11
C GLU A 9 -21.89 2.87 -4.65
N VAL A 10 -21.76 1.88 -3.76
CA VAL A 10 -21.26 2.11 -2.41
C VAL A 10 -19.83 2.61 -2.62
N GLU A 11 -19.66 3.93 -2.67
CA GLU A 11 -18.35 4.51 -2.76
C GLU A 11 -17.55 3.98 -1.57
N PRO A 12 -16.39 3.34 -1.81
CA PRO A 12 -15.60 2.79 -0.72
C PRO A 12 -15.28 3.93 0.24
N GLU A 13 -15.57 3.73 1.53
CA GLU A 13 -15.27 4.73 2.56
C GLU A 13 -13.75 4.91 2.63
N ILE A 14 -13.26 6.00 2.03
CA ILE A 14 -11.84 6.31 1.96
C ILE A 14 -11.49 7.20 3.16
N ASP A 15 -10.66 6.67 4.05
CA ASP A 15 -10.13 7.42 5.18
C ASP A 15 -9.45 8.73 4.73
N HIS A 16 -9.66 9.81 5.49
CA HIS A 16 -9.06 11.12 5.25
C HIS A 16 -7.52 11.06 5.18
N GLY A 17 -6.89 10.17 5.95
CA GLY A 17 -5.46 9.91 5.86
C GLY A 17 -5.04 9.38 4.50
N THR A 18 -5.80 8.43 3.94
CA THR A 18 -5.58 7.90 2.59
C THR A 18 -5.75 9.00 1.53
N LEU A 19 -6.81 9.80 1.61
CA LEU A 19 -7.03 10.90 0.68
C LEU A 19 -5.85 11.92 0.70
N ARG A 20 -5.39 12.31 1.90
CA ARG A 20 -4.25 13.22 2.07
C ARG A 20 -2.97 12.66 1.45
N ARG A 21 -2.72 11.35 1.50
CA ARG A 21 -1.53 10.72 0.90
C ARG A 21 -1.51 10.87 -0.62
N PHE A 22 -2.62 10.58 -1.29
CA PHE A 22 -2.72 10.71 -2.75
C PHE A 22 -2.59 12.17 -3.20
N LEU A 23 -3.17 13.10 -2.44
CA LEU A 23 -3.02 14.53 -2.71
C LEU A 23 -1.56 14.99 -2.53
N ARG A 24 -0.91 14.67 -1.41
CA ARG A 24 0.50 15.02 -1.16
C ARG A 24 1.44 14.43 -2.21
N ALA A 25 1.24 13.17 -2.60
CA ALA A 25 2.05 12.48 -3.62
C ALA A 25 1.89 13.04 -5.04
N ARG A 26 0.89 13.91 -5.26
CA ARG A 26 0.59 14.56 -6.55
C ARG A 26 0.61 16.08 -6.44
N SER A 27 1.33 16.63 -5.46
CA SER A 27 1.47 18.08 -5.25
C SER A 27 0.13 18.81 -5.14
N LEU A 28 -0.83 18.18 -4.45
CA LEU A 28 -2.20 18.66 -4.26
C LEU A 28 -3.01 18.85 -5.57
N ASN A 29 -2.55 18.28 -6.68
CA ASN A 29 -3.32 18.25 -7.92
C ASN A 29 -4.45 17.21 -7.81
N VAL A 30 -5.69 17.71 -7.70
CA VAL A 30 -6.89 16.89 -7.46
C VAL A 30 -7.12 15.87 -8.56
N GLU A 31 -7.01 16.26 -9.84
CA GLU A 31 -7.28 15.38 -10.97
C GLU A 31 -6.30 14.21 -11.04
N LYS A 32 -4.99 14.50 -10.88
CA LYS A 32 -3.95 13.48 -10.85
C LYS A 32 -4.07 12.58 -9.62
N ALA A 33 -4.41 13.14 -8.47
CA ALA A 33 -4.63 12.39 -7.23
C ALA A 33 -5.83 11.44 -7.38
N LEU A 34 -6.95 11.92 -7.91
CA LEU A 34 -8.15 11.14 -8.14
C LEU A 34 -7.90 9.99 -9.13
N LYS A 35 -7.18 10.25 -10.23
CA LYS A 35 -6.78 9.21 -11.19
C LYS A 35 -5.95 8.11 -10.50
N SER A 36 -4.91 8.49 -9.77
CA SER A 36 -4.07 7.53 -9.03
C SER A 36 -4.84 6.80 -7.92
N LEU A 37 -5.77 7.47 -7.24
CA LEU A 37 -6.61 6.86 -6.21
C LEU A 37 -7.55 5.81 -6.80
N ARG A 38 -8.19 6.09 -7.94
CA ARG A 38 -9.05 5.12 -8.65
C ARG A 38 -8.26 3.88 -9.10
N GLU A 39 -7.07 4.08 -9.66
CA GLU A 39 -6.18 2.98 -10.04
C GLU A 39 -5.77 2.14 -8.82
N HIS A 40 -5.46 2.81 -7.70
CA HIS A 40 -5.14 2.14 -6.44
C HIS A 40 -6.29 1.31 -5.88
N LEU A 41 -7.52 1.84 -5.87
CA LEU A 41 -8.69 1.11 -5.37
C LEU A 41 -8.98 -0.13 -6.21
N LYS A 42 -8.86 -0.04 -7.54
CA LYS A 42 -8.97 -1.21 -8.44
C LYS A 42 -7.91 -2.26 -8.14
N TRP A 43 -6.66 -1.83 -7.94
CA TRP A 43 -5.58 -2.73 -7.56
C TRP A 43 -5.83 -3.39 -6.19
N MET A 44 -6.35 -2.63 -5.21
CA MET A 44 -6.67 -3.14 -3.87
C MET A 44 -7.74 -4.22 -3.88
N GLN A 45 -8.74 -4.14 -4.76
CA GLN A 45 -9.76 -5.19 -4.90
C GLN A 45 -9.17 -6.52 -5.38
N VAL A 46 -8.20 -6.47 -6.29
CA VAL A 46 -7.49 -7.67 -6.77
C VAL A 46 -6.49 -8.18 -5.73
N PHE A 47 -5.82 -7.26 -5.04
CA PHE A 47 -4.73 -7.56 -4.11
C PHE A 47 -5.20 -8.02 -2.73
N LYS A 48 -6.36 -7.53 -2.26
CA LYS A 48 -6.99 -7.89 -0.99
C LYS A 48 -8.48 -8.18 -1.21
N PRO A 49 -8.84 -9.32 -1.82
CA PRO A 49 -10.24 -9.65 -2.06
C PRO A 49 -11.07 -9.70 -0.77
N ASN A 50 -10.43 -10.05 0.35
CA ASN A 50 -11.06 -10.12 1.68
C ASN A 50 -10.83 -8.84 2.53
N GLY A 51 -10.24 -7.78 1.97
CA GLY A 51 -9.97 -6.51 2.66
C GLY A 51 -8.72 -6.51 3.58
N PHE A 52 -8.20 -7.67 3.97
CA PHE A 52 -6.98 -7.81 4.77
C PHE A 52 -5.90 -8.64 4.06
N ILE A 53 -4.64 -8.43 4.47
CA ILE A 53 -3.53 -9.31 4.08
C ILE A 53 -3.37 -10.31 5.21
N ASP A 54 -3.48 -11.60 4.91
CA ASP A 54 -3.19 -12.65 5.90
C ASP A 54 -1.68 -12.70 6.15
N GLU A 55 -1.27 -12.62 7.42
CA GLU A 55 0.13 -12.75 7.83
C GLU A 55 0.71 -14.13 7.47
N SER A 56 -0.15 -15.15 7.35
CA SER A 56 0.26 -16.49 6.91
C SER A 56 0.89 -16.47 5.52
N ASN A 57 0.39 -15.60 4.62
CA ASN A 57 0.87 -15.38 3.26
C ASN A 57 2.18 -14.59 3.18
N MET A 58 2.86 -14.33 4.29
CA MET A 58 4.12 -13.57 4.29
C MET A 58 5.24 -14.28 5.06
N LYS A 59 4.95 -15.45 5.64
CA LYS A 59 5.87 -16.18 6.51
C LYS A 59 7.16 -16.56 5.78
N SER A 60 7.09 -16.93 4.51
CA SER A 60 8.26 -17.38 3.76
C SER A 60 9.22 -16.21 3.46
N GLU A 61 8.71 -15.07 2.96
CA GLU A 61 9.53 -13.89 2.68
C GLU A 61 9.94 -13.13 3.95
N LEU A 62 9.20 -13.25 5.06
CA LEU A 62 9.63 -12.78 6.38
C LEU A 62 10.82 -13.59 6.91
N ALA A 63 10.75 -14.91 6.85
CA ALA A 63 11.80 -15.81 7.35
C ALA A 63 13.16 -15.57 6.67
N LYS A 64 13.15 -15.17 5.40
CA LYS A 64 14.36 -14.87 4.64
C LYS A 64 15.12 -13.62 5.14
N LYS A 65 14.53 -12.81 6.03
CA LYS A 65 15.16 -11.63 6.68
C LYS A 65 15.98 -10.82 5.67
N LYS A 66 15.34 -10.41 4.57
CA LYS A 66 15.99 -9.64 3.48
C LYS A 66 15.76 -8.13 3.62
N ILE A 67 14.68 -7.74 4.30
CA ILE A 67 14.24 -6.35 4.45
C ILE A 67 14.08 -6.09 5.94
N TRP A 68 14.68 -5.01 6.40
CA TRP A 68 14.46 -4.46 7.72
C TRP A 68 13.93 -3.05 7.60
N LEU A 69 13.10 -2.72 8.57
CA LEU A 69 12.66 -1.39 8.79
C LEU A 69 13.48 -0.77 9.90
N SER A 70 14.08 0.37 9.60
CA SER A 70 14.84 1.13 10.58
C SER A 70 14.13 2.46 10.85
N TYR A 71 14.70 3.19 11.79
CA TYR A 71 14.23 4.47 12.30
C TYR A 71 14.01 5.54 11.21
N TRP A 72 13.40 6.65 11.64
CA TRP A 72 13.19 7.84 10.83
C TRP A 72 14.52 8.55 10.54
N GLY A 73 14.84 8.74 9.25
CA GLY A 73 15.97 9.57 8.85
C GLY A 73 15.80 11.03 9.31
N ALA A 74 16.90 11.79 9.31
CA ALA A 74 16.94 13.17 9.82
C ALA A 74 15.91 14.14 9.22
N PHE A 75 15.35 13.80 8.05
CA PHE A 75 14.33 14.59 7.35
C PHE A 75 12.90 14.02 7.51
N GLY A 76 12.68 13.15 8.49
CA GLY A 76 11.37 12.51 8.70
C GLY A 76 11.00 11.52 7.60
N TYR A 77 11.98 11.02 6.83
CA TYR A 77 11.75 9.96 5.86
C TYR A 77 12.02 8.59 6.48
N PRO A 78 11.11 7.62 6.30
CA PRO A 78 11.33 6.26 6.75
C PRO A 78 12.51 5.61 6.02
N ILE A 79 13.44 4.97 6.76
CA ILE A 79 14.58 4.25 6.17
C ILE A 79 14.30 2.74 6.18
N GLY A 80 14.26 2.15 4.98
CA GLY A 80 14.25 0.71 4.79
C GLY A 80 15.62 0.19 4.37
N VAL A 81 16.10 -0.89 5.00
CA VAL A 81 17.34 -1.57 4.62
C VAL A 81 17.00 -2.87 3.90
N LEU A 82 17.50 -3.01 2.67
CA LEU A 82 17.39 -4.23 1.86
C LEU A 82 18.78 -4.86 1.70
N LEU A 83 18.96 -6.09 2.16
CA LEU A 83 20.16 -6.87 1.83
C LEU A 83 19.97 -7.56 0.48
N ALA A 84 20.45 -6.88 -0.58
CA ALA A 84 20.37 -7.38 -1.96
C ALA A 84 21.04 -8.76 -2.14
N GLN A 85 22.10 -9.08 -1.40
CA GLN A 85 22.76 -10.39 -1.48
C GLN A 85 21.83 -11.56 -1.11
N LYS A 86 20.83 -11.32 -0.26
CA LYS A 86 19.83 -12.33 0.10
C LYS A 86 18.65 -12.36 -0.88
N HIS A 87 18.60 -11.48 -1.86
CA HIS A 87 17.57 -11.45 -2.89
C HIS A 87 17.95 -12.42 -4.02
N ARG A 88 17.38 -13.63 -4.00
CA ARG A 88 17.50 -14.61 -5.08
C ARG A 88 16.22 -14.62 -5.92
N THR A 89 16.35 -14.30 -7.21
CA THR A 89 15.21 -14.26 -8.15
C THR A 89 14.56 -15.63 -8.36
N SER A 90 15.32 -16.72 -8.16
CA SER A 90 14.84 -18.10 -8.29
C SER A 90 13.97 -18.59 -7.14
N ASP A 91 14.05 -17.94 -5.98
CA ASP A 91 13.32 -18.28 -4.76
C ASP A 91 12.52 -17.05 -4.29
N ARG A 92 11.87 -16.37 -5.23
CA ARG A 92 11.00 -15.24 -4.92
C ARG A 92 9.54 -15.67 -5.09
N ASP A 93 8.76 -15.45 -4.05
CA ASP A 93 7.33 -15.32 -4.19
C ASP A 93 7.02 -13.83 -4.40
N LEU A 94 6.53 -13.49 -5.60
CA LEU A 94 6.23 -12.11 -5.97
C LEU A 94 5.07 -11.56 -5.15
N ASP A 95 4.08 -12.39 -4.85
CA ASP A 95 2.88 -11.97 -4.14
C ASP A 95 3.21 -11.71 -2.67
N GLU A 96 3.97 -12.60 -2.02
CA GLU A 96 4.45 -12.36 -0.65
C GLU A 96 5.37 -11.13 -0.57
N PHE A 97 6.22 -10.91 -1.58
CA PHE A 97 7.16 -9.80 -1.61
C PHE A 97 6.45 -8.44 -1.79
N ILE A 98 5.41 -8.39 -2.63
CA ILE A 98 4.56 -7.20 -2.80
C ILE A 98 3.74 -6.96 -1.52
N CYS A 99 3.15 -7.99 -0.91
CA CYS A 99 2.48 -7.94 0.40
C CYS A 99 3.37 -7.37 1.50
N LYS A 100 4.62 -7.83 1.57
CA LYS A 100 5.61 -7.33 2.53
C LYS A 100 5.92 -5.86 2.33
N ARG A 101 6.17 -5.43 1.09
CA ARG A 101 6.42 -4.01 0.81
C ARG A 101 5.20 -3.14 1.08
N TYR A 102 4.02 -3.58 0.69
CA TYR A 102 2.79 -2.84 0.93
C TYR A 102 2.55 -2.63 2.42
N THR A 103 2.65 -3.70 3.21
CA THR A 103 2.44 -3.64 4.67
C THR A 103 3.45 -2.70 5.33
N ILE A 104 4.72 -2.78 4.92
CA ILE A 104 5.77 -1.88 5.37
C ILE A 104 5.47 -0.41 5.04
N HIS A 105 5.13 -0.11 3.77
CA HIS A 105 4.81 1.25 3.35
C HIS A 105 3.56 1.80 4.05
N HIS A 106 2.53 0.97 4.19
CA HIS A 106 1.28 1.36 4.84
C HIS A 106 1.46 1.58 6.35
N ALA A 107 2.23 0.73 7.03
CA ALA A 107 2.55 0.88 8.44
C ALA A 107 3.31 2.19 8.72
N PHE A 108 4.31 2.53 7.91
CA PHE A 108 5.06 3.79 8.04
C PHE A 108 4.21 5.04 7.84
N MET A 109 3.28 5.01 6.88
CA MET A 109 2.39 6.14 6.65
C MET A 109 1.30 6.28 7.73
N TRP A 110 1.09 5.25 8.57
CA TRP A 110 0.20 5.30 9.74
C TRP A 110 0.93 5.79 10.99
N SER A 111 2.21 5.47 11.17
CA SER A 111 3.00 5.93 12.32
C SER A 111 3.64 7.32 12.15
N GLY A 112 3.71 7.86 10.92
CA GLY A 112 4.11 9.25 10.65
C GLY A 112 2.98 10.28 10.74
N ILE A 113 1.81 9.87 11.27
CA ILE A 113 0.65 10.72 11.55
C ILE A 113 0.24 10.48 13.01
N GLN A 114 1.18 10.71 13.93
CA GLN A 114 0.83 11.23 15.24
C GLN A 114 1.38 12.66 15.24
N ASP A 115 0.52 13.59 15.59
CA ASP A 115 0.60 15.03 15.34
C ASP A 115 1.96 15.69 15.64
#